data_AF-A0A8H6LQP4-F1
#
_entry.id   AF-A0A8H6LQP4-F1
#
_cell.length_a   1.000
_cell.length_b   1.000
_cell.length_c   1.000
_cell.angle_alpha   90.00
_cell.angle_beta   90.00
_cell.angle_gamma   90.00
#
_symmetry.space_group_name_H-M   'P 1'
#
loop_
_entity.id
_entity.type
_entity.pdbx_description
1 polymer ?
#
loop_
_entity_poly.entity_id
_entity_poly.type
_entity_poly.pdbx_seq_one_letter_code
_entity_poly.pdbx_strand_id
1 'polypeptide(L)'
;MPKSLQESRVLLPATLNPPPSIHSINDNSKWIDVYVIRTEFGFNKQHRRLRCGGHIINLVARSILFGTDADAFEDDCQAEKEIHDEINLWRSKGPLGKLHNIIHWVQRSGQRIEKLHKLQLIENTALNLEDKTTYNVVTDNATRWNSSEAMMERGYQLRNALDSLVQAEVTEWNNYVARRTQNGTKPMPKKSRTKPAIVDDKMSVEDWSVITEYLAILKPLKIATKRLEGRPKEGKFGAIWEVLLTMEWLLKHLEEFKVQHELDEEPHLRIGCNLGWMKLDRYYTLTEDSPVYLAALILHPAFRWSTVESQWVDHPDWLVRGKAAVQELWEEYRNLPVEQETIPEQPTVPRKTTDLDDFMASIRKLSTRPARLPSATRDEYAEWVATTDPVSTSVADGN
;
A
#
# COMPACT_ATOMS: atom_id res chain seq x y z
N MET A 1 18.38 -18.77 7.53
CA MET A 1 19.42 -18.11 8.36
C MET A 1 19.97 -16.90 7.63
N PRO A 2 19.70 -15.69 8.13
CA PRO A 2 20.65 -14.59 8.06
C PRO A 2 21.06 -14.15 9.47
N LYS A 3 22.32 -13.73 9.55
CA LYS A 3 23.12 -13.56 10.77
C LYS A 3 22.85 -12.22 11.46
N SER A 4 23.01 -12.28 12.77
CA SER A 4 23.24 -11.21 13.74
C SER A 4 24.20 -10.12 13.27
N LEU A 5 23.88 -8.86 13.59
CA LEU A 5 24.85 -7.79 13.84
C LEU A 5 24.41 -7.01 15.09
N GLN A 6 24.93 -7.46 16.23
CA GLN A 6 25.13 -6.61 17.40
C GLN A 6 26.41 -5.82 17.18
N GLU A 7 26.36 -4.50 17.27
CA GLU A 7 27.53 -3.69 17.59
C GLU A 7 27.24 -2.73 18.74
N SER A 8 28.19 -2.77 19.66
CA SER A 8 28.35 -2.08 20.94
C SER A 8 28.30 -0.56 20.86
N ARG A 9 27.52 0.08 21.73
CA ARG A 9 27.68 1.51 22.06
C ARG A 9 28.20 1.68 23.48
N VAL A 10 29.42 2.19 23.55
CA VAL A 10 30.09 2.72 24.73
C VAL A 10 29.39 4.00 25.18
N LEU A 11 29.07 4.08 26.46
CA LEU A 11 28.52 5.27 27.13
C LEU A 11 29.63 6.31 27.37
N LEU A 12 29.42 7.55 26.94
CA LEU A 12 30.13 8.73 27.44
C LEU A 12 29.15 9.90 27.71
N PRO A 13 29.45 10.77 28.69
CA PRO A 13 28.45 11.53 29.44
C PRO A 13 28.01 12.83 28.75
N ALA A 14 26.80 13.27 29.11
CA ALA A 14 26.14 14.47 28.61
C ALA A 14 26.88 15.76 29.01
N THR A 15 27.27 16.55 28.00
CA THR A 15 27.58 17.98 28.17
C THR A 15 26.48 18.81 27.52
N LEU A 16 25.80 19.62 28.33
CA LEU A 16 24.81 20.62 27.90
C LEU A 16 25.46 21.67 26.98
N ASN A 17 24.90 21.86 25.78
CA ASN A 17 25.09 23.08 24.98
C ASN A 17 23.73 23.77 24.77
N PRO A 18 23.67 25.12 24.83
CA PRO A 18 22.43 25.89 24.70
C PRO A 18 21.93 25.95 23.25
N PRO A 19 20.64 26.27 23.00
CA PRO A 19 20.04 26.16 21.67
C PRO A 19 20.45 27.32 20.75
N PRO A 20 20.73 27.07 19.46
CA PRO A 20 20.79 28.13 18.47
C PRO A 20 19.37 28.52 18.01
N SER A 21 19.28 29.77 17.60
CA SER A 21 18.08 30.58 17.34
C SER A 21 17.18 30.12 16.19
N ILE A 22 15.91 30.49 16.36
CA ILE A 22 14.71 30.33 15.54
C ILE A 22 14.94 30.70 14.07
N HIS A 23 14.78 29.73 13.16
CA HIS A 23 14.17 29.91 11.83
C HIS A 23 13.80 28.55 11.23
N SER A 24 12.52 28.18 11.36
CA SER A 24 11.75 27.28 10.48
C SER A 24 10.55 26.75 11.25
N ILE A 25 9.35 27.20 10.89
CA ILE A 25 8.08 26.68 11.40
C ILE A 25 7.71 25.46 10.55
N ASN A 26 7.85 24.25 11.09
CA ASN A 26 6.93 23.10 10.90
C ASN A 26 7.53 21.77 11.45
N ASP A 27 7.53 21.63 12.78
CA ASP A 27 7.40 20.33 13.47
C ASP A 27 7.32 20.53 14.99
N ASN A 28 7.96 21.56 15.53
CA ASN A 28 8.02 21.81 16.98
C ASN A 28 6.67 22.11 17.65
N SER A 29 5.70 22.70 16.95
CA SER A 29 4.38 23.03 17.51
C SER A 29 3.58 21.78 17.89
N LYS A 30 3.59 20.72 17.06
CA LYS A 30 2.91 19.44 17.38
C LYS A 30 3.56 18.71 18.55
N TRP A 31 4.89 18.82 18.70
CA TRP A 31 5.61 18.22 19.82
C TRP A 31 5.37 18.95 21.14
N ILE A 32 5.27 20.28 21.12
CA ILE A 32 4.94 21.10 22.29
C ILE A 32 3.53 20.78 22.79
N ASP A 33 2.55 20.68 21.90
CA ASP A 33 1.16 20.37 22.28
C ASP A 33 1.02 18.98 22.92
N VAL A 34 1.62 17.94 22.33
CA VAL A 34 1.59 16.59 22.90
C VAL A 34 2.35 16.52 24.23
N TYR A 35 3.43 17.28 24.39
CA TYR A 35 4.19 17.34 25.64
C TYR A 35 3.38 18.00 26.77
N VAL A 36 2.67 19.09 26.48
CA VAL A 36 1.78 19.77 27.44
C VAL A 36 0.65 18.84 27.87
N ILE A 37 -0.07 18.23 26.93
CA ILE A 37 -1.18 17.30 27.22
C ILE A 37 -0.65 16.08 28.00
N ARG A 38 0.52 15.55 27.64
CA ARG A 38 1.16 14.46 28.41
C ARG A 38 1.38 14.85 29.87
N THR A 39 1.89 16.05 30.11
CA THR A 39 2.24 16.52 31.46
C THR A 39 0.98 16.73 32.30
N GLU A 40 -0.10 17.19 31.66
CA GLU A 40 -1.39 17.45 32.31
C GLU A 40 -2.17 16.17 32.63
N PHE A 41 -2.17 15.18 31.71
CA PHE A 41 -3.00 13.97 31.84
C PHE A 41 -2.23 12.70 32.21
N GLY A 42 -0.90 12.76 32.35
CA GLY A 42 -0.09 11.67 32.88
C GLY A 42 -0.02 10.39 32.02
N PHE A 43 -0.29 10.44 30.72
CA PHE A 43 -0.29 9.26 29.85
C PHE A 43 1.04 9.01 29.13
N ASN A 44 1.27 7.77 28.70
CA ASN A 44 2.40 7.43 27.84
C ASN A 44 2.12 7.83 26.37
N LYS A 45 2.79 8.87 25.87
CA LYS A 45 2.61 9.38 24.50
C LYS A 45 2.84 8.33 23.42
N GLN A 46 3.74 7.38 23.67
CA GLN A 46 4.09 6.35 22.69
C GLN A 46 2.94 5.33 22.59
N HIS A 47 2.39 4.92 23.74
CA HIS A 47 1.25 3.98 23.84
C HIS A 47 -0.04 4.54 23.24
N ARG A 48 -0.22 5.87 23.26
CA ARG A 48 -1.40 6.56 22.74
C ARG A 48 -1.27 6.99 21.27
N ARG A 49 -0.12 6.75 20.63
CA ARG A 49 0.11 7.18 19.25
C ARG A 49 -0.37 6.11 18.26
N LEU A 50 -1.56 6.33 17.72
CA LEU A 50 -2.08 5.52 16.62
C LEU A 50 -1.56 6.01 15.28
N ARG A 51 -1.42 5.07 14.35
CA ARG A 51 -0.97 5.31 12.98
C ARG A 51 -2.07 4.91 12.03
N CYS A 52 -2.34 5.79 11.07
CA CYS A 52 -3.38 5.56 10.05
C CYS A 52 -2.92 4.46 9.07
N GLY A 53 -3.64 3.33 9.03
CA GLY A 53 -3.33 2.22 8.14
C GLY A 53 -3.33 2.62 6.66
N GLY A 54 -4.31 3.41 6.21
CA GLY A 54 -4.36 3.92 4.84
C GLY A 54 -3.15 4.80 4.49
N HIS A 55 -2.65 5.61 5.43
CA HIS A 55 -1.44 6.39 5.24
C HIS A 55 -0.19 5.49 5.13
N ILE A 56 -0.09 4.45 5.96
CA ILE A 56 1.02 3.48 5.89
C ILE A 56 1.01 2.77 4.52
N ILE A 57 -0.15 2.26 4.09
CA ILE A 57 -0.28 1.59 2.79
C ILE A 57 0.10 2.53 1.63
N ASN A 58 -0.28 3.82 1.71
CA ASN A 58 0.16 4.81 0.74
C ASN A 58 1.69 4.96 0.70
N LEU A 59 2.36 5.04 1.85
CA LEU A 59 3.83 5.12 1.90
C LEU A 59 4.50 3.86 1.32
N VAL A 60 3.92 2.68 1.59
CA VAL A 60 4.40 1.41 1.04
C VAL A 60 4.26 1.39 -0.48
N ALA A 61 3.06 1.67 -1.01
CA ALA A 61 2.80 1.72 -2.45
C ALA A 61 3.70 2.73 -3.17
N ARG A 62 3.90 3.92 -2.61
CA ARG A 62 4.81 4.94 -3.15
C ARG A 62 6.26 4.45 -3.19
N SER A 63 6.70 3.72 -2.16
CA SER A 63 8.06 3.14 -2.13
C SER A 63 8.24 2.08 -3.21
N ILE A 64 7.20 1.29 -3.48
CA ILE A 64 7.18 0.29 -4.57
C ILE A 64 7.26 0.97 -5.94
N LEU A 65 6.45 2.01 -6.16
CA LEU A 65 6.33 2.67 -7.46
C LEU A 65 7.51 3.60 -7.80
N PHE A 66 8.02 4.32 -6.82
CA PHE A 66 8.94 5.44 -7.06
C PHE A 66 10.34 5.26 -6.47
N GLY A 67 10.56 4.23 -5.65
CA GLY A 67 11.87 3.88 -5.09
C GLY A 67 12.20 4.59 -3.78
N THR A 68 13.50 4.68 -3.45
CA THR A 68 14.02 5.15 -2.15
C THR A 68 13.62 6.59 -1.82
N ASP A 69 13.60 7.44 -2.84
CA ASP A 69 13.34 8.88 -2.71
C ASP A 69 11.95 9.24 -3.26
N ALA A 70 10.94 8.44 -2.91
CA ALA A 70 9.58 8.65 -3.38
C ALA A 70 9.02 10.05 -3.04
N ASP A 71 9.44 10.63 -1.92
CA ASP A 71 9.07 12.00 -1.53
C ASP A 71 9.81 13.04 -2.40
N ALA A 72 11.12 12.90 -2.60
CA ALA A 72 11.87 13.79 -3.48
C ALA A 72 11.36 13.72 -4.93
N PHE A 73 10.99 12.53 -5.40
CA PHE A 73 10.38 12.35 -6.72
C PHE A 73 9.03 13.06 -6.83
N GLU A 74 8.22 13.06 -5.77
CA GLU A 74 6.94 13.78 -5.74
C GLU A 74 7.15 15.29 -5.77
N ASP A 75 8.08 15.80 -4.96
CA ASP A 75 8.47 17.21 -4.95
C ASP A 75 8.98 17.63 -6.36
N ASP A 76 9.77 16.77 -6.98
CA ASP A 76 10.24 16.94 -8.34
C ASP A 76 9.10 16.94 -9.37
N CYS A 77 8.05 16.15 -9.19
CA CYS A 77 6.88 16.16 -10.07
C CYS A 77 6.03 17.43 -9.91
N GLN A 78 6.11 18.11 -8.75
CA GLN A 78 5.37 19.36 -8.49
C GLN A 78 6.16 20.62 -8.89
N ALA A 79 7.47 20.51 -9.06
CA ALA A 79 8.32 21.60 -9.49
C ALA A 79 7.99 22.06 -10.93
N GLU A 80 8.07 23.38 -11.16
CA GLU A 80 7.92 23.93 -12.51
C GLU A 80 9.10 23.49 -13.38
N LYS A 81 8.81 22.72 -14.42
CA LYS A 81 9.79 22.10 -15.32
C LYS A 81 9.38 22.29 -16.77
N GLU A 82 10.37 22.32 -17.66
CA GLU A 82 10.07 22.18 -19.08
C GLU A 82 9.48 20.79 -19.34
N ILE A 83 8.57 20.69 -20.32
CA ILE A 83 7.89 19.44 -20.68
C ILE A 83 8.90 18.31 -20.97
N HIS A 84 10.07 18.64 -21.52
CA HIS A 84 11.10 17.65 -21.81
C HIS A 84 11.70 17.03 -20.53
N ASP A 85 11.93 17.84 -19.51
CA ASP A 85 12.49 17.40 -18.24
C ASP A 85 11.49 16.56 -17.45
N GLU A 86 10.20 16.94 -17.48
CA GLU A 86 9.10 16.14 -16.92
C GLU A 86 9.06 14.74 -17.55
N ILE A 87 9.11 14.68 -18.89
CA ILE A 87 9.08 13.41 -19.63
C ILE A 87 10.29 12.52 -19.27
N ASN A 88 11.49 13.11 -19.17
CA ASN A 88 12.71 12.37 -18.84
C ASN A 88 12.70 11.88 -17.38
N LEU A 89 12.18 12.71 -16.45
CA LEU A 89 11.99 12.35 -15.06
C LEU A 89 11.11 11.11 -14.95
N TRP A 90 9.95 11.09 -15.62
CA TRP A 90 9.08 9.92 -15.62
C TRP A 90 9.71 8.73 -16.30
N ARG A 91 10.40 8.91 -17.43
CA ARG A 91 11.07 7.80 -18.13
C ARG A 91 12.12 7.09 -17.25
N SER A 92 12.71 7.77 -16.28
CA SER A 92 13.62 7.14 -15.29
C SER A 92 12.95 6.08 -14.40
N LYS A 93 11.61 6.08 -14.31
CA LYS A 93 10.81 5.06 -13.59
C LYS A 93 10.47 3.84 -14.44
N GLY A 94 11.08 3.70 -15.61
CA GLY A 94 10.95 2.52 -16.47
C GLY A 94 9.58 2.44 -17.14
N PRO A 95 8.98 1.23 -17.27
CA PRO A 95 7.72 1.02 -17.98
C PRO A 95 6.54 1.85 -17.44
N LEU A 96 6.45 2.03 -16.12
CA LEU A 96 5.43 2.89 -15.49
C LEU A 96 5.52 4.33 -15.99
N GLY A 97 6.76 4.84 -16.11
CA GLY A 97 7.03 6.18 -16.61
C GLY A 97 6.69 6.39 -18.08
N LYS A 98 7.00 5.40 -18.93
CA LYS A 98 6.58 5.42 -20.34
C LYS A 98 5.06 5.46 -20.45
N LEU A 99 4.35 4.62 -19.69
CA LEU A 99 2.90 4.61 -19.67
C LEU A 99 2.34 5.97 -19.21
N HIS A 100 2.87 6.53 -18.12
CA HIS A 100 2.53 7.89 -17.66
C HIS A 100 2.65 8.90 -18.81
N ASN A 101 3.81 8.95 -19.48
CA ASN A 101 4.06 9.87 -20.59
C ASN A 101 3.05 9.68 -21.74
N ILE A 102 2.72 8.44 -22.10
CA ILE A 102 1.72 8.14 -23.14
C ILE A 102 0.34 8.67 -22.74
N ILE A 103 -0.11 8.35 -21.53
CA ILE A 103 -1.43 8.76 -21.04
C ILE A 103 -1.57 10.29 -21.03
N HIS A 104 -0.59 11.00 -20.47
CA HIS A 104 -0.59 12.46 -20.45
C HIS A 104 -0.47 13.06 -21.86
N TRP A 105 0.31 12.44 -22.76
CA TRP A 105 0.40 12.87 -24.16
C TRP A 105 -0.94 12.75 -24.90
N VAL A 106 -1.70 11.67 -24.67
CA VAL A 106 -3.06 11.52 -25.22
C VAL A 106 -3.99 12.59 -24.63
N GLN A 107 -4.02 12.71 -23.30
CA GLN A 107 -4.95 13.59 -22.60
C GLN A 107 -4.79 15.07 -22.96
N ARG A 108 -3.58 15.49 -23.33
CA ARG A 108 -3.26 16.88 -23.75
C ARG A 108 -3.84 17.28 -25.11
N SER A 109 -4.51 16.40 -25.86
CA SER A 109 -5.07 16.74 -27.19
C SER A 109 -6.39 16.01 -27.49
N GLY A 110 -7.45 16.77 -27.76
CA GLY A 110 -8.75 16.23 -28.18
C GLY A 110 -8.67 15.37 -29.45
N GLN A 111 -7.81 15.74 -30.41
CA GLN A 111 -7.59 14.95 -31.63
C GLN A 111 -6.98 13.57 -31.32
N ARG A 112 -6.09 13.49 -30.32
CA ARG A 112 -5.48 12.21 -29.90
C ARG A 112 -6.49 11.35 -29.14
N ILE A 113 -7.32 11.96 -28.31
CA ILE A 113 -8.43 11.29 -27.63
C ILE A 113 -9.38 10.68 -28.68
N GLU A 114 -9.84 11.47 -29.66
CA GLU A 114 -10.70 10.97 -30.74
C GLU A 114 -10.04 9.84 -31.55
N LYS A 115 -8.74 9.96 -31.87
CA LYS A 115 -7.99 8.92 -32.57
C LYS A 115 -7.90 7.63 -31.73
N LEU A 116 -7.71 7.75 -30.41
CA LEU A 116 -7.73 6.60 -29.50
C LEU A 116 -9.11 5.91 -29.50
N HIS A 117 -10.20 6.67 -29.44
CA HIS A 117 -11.56 6.11 -29.52
C HIS A 117 -11.79 5.38 -30.86
N LYS A 118 -11.34 5.94 -31.98
CA LYS A 118 -11.43 5.28 -33.29
C LYS A 118 -10.65 3.96 -33.33
N LEU A 119 -9.44 3.93 -32.76
CA LEU A 119 -8.64 2.70 -32.67
C LEU A 119 -9.32 1.63 -31.81
N GLN A 120 -9.92 2.02 -30.68
CA GLN A 120 -10.73 1.11 -29.85
C GLN A 120 -11.93 0.54 -30.62
N LEU A 121 -12.63 1.36 -31.43
CA LEU A 121 -13.74 0.86 -32.25
C LEU A 121 -13.27 -0.17 -33.27
N ILE A 122 -12.15 0.09 -33.95
CA ILE A 122 -11.56 -0.86 -34.91
C ILE A 122 -11.22 -2.18 -34.23
N GLU A 123 -10.61 -2.11 -33.05
CA GLU A 123 -10.29 -3.29 -32.24
C GLU A 123 -11.56 -4.05 -31.80
N ASN A 124 -12.57 -3.34 -31.32
CA ASN A 124 -13.85 -3.94 -30.91
C ASN A 124 -14.51 -4.65 -32.10
N THR A 125 -14.56 -4.05 -33.27
CA THR A 125 -15.06 -4.69 -34.49
C THR A 125 -14.24 -5.94 -34.85
N ALA A 126 -12.91 -5.87 -34.80
CA ALA A 126 -12.04 -7.01 -35.09
C ALA A 126 -12.25 -8.20 -34.11
N LEU A 127 -12.68 -7.91 -32.88
CA LEU A 127 -12.98 -8.92 -31.85
C LEU A 127 -14.46 -9.33 -31.79
N ASN A 128 -15.32 -8.84 -32.69
CA ASN A 128 -16.77 -9.03 -32.66
C ASN A 128 -17.43 -8.53 -31.35
N LEU A 129 -16.94 -7.40 -30.83
CA LEU A 129 -17.39 -6.75 -29.60
C LEU A 129 -17.99 -5.37 -29.89
N GLU A 130 -18.85 -5.26 -30.91
CA GLU A 130 -19.36 -3.98 -31.41
C GLU A 130 -20.14 -3.17 -30.37
N ASP A 131 -20.83 -3.84 -29.43
CA ASP A 131 -21.57 -3.20 -28.33
C ASP A 131 -20.66 -2.66 -27.20
N LYS A 132 -19.36 -2.95 -27.25
CA LYS A 132 -18.43 -2.58 -26.18
C LYS A 132 -18.13 -1.09 -26.22
N THR A 133 -18.33 -0.43 -25.07
CA THR A 133 -18.03 0.99 -24.90
C THR A 133 -16.53 1.27 -25.04
N THR A 134 -16.22 2.43 -25.58
CA THR A 134 -14.86 2.97 -25.64
C THR A 134 -14.59 3.84 -24.41
N TYR A 135 -13.33 3.93 -24.00
CA TYR A 135 -12.92 4.59 -22.76
C TYR A 135 -11.90 5.69 -23.01
N ASN A 136 -12.01 6.76 -22.21
CA ASN A 136 -10.92 7.71 -22.04
C ASN A 136 -9.76 7.06 -21.28
N VAL A 137 -8.57 7.64 -21.40
CA VAL A 137 -7.46 7.33 -20.50
C VAL A 137 -7.74 7.86 -19.09
N VAL A 138 -7.04 7.32 -18.09
CA VAL A 138 -7.10 7.80 -16.70
C VAL A 138 -5.73 8.36 -16.36
N THR A 139 -5.66 9.63 -16.01
CA THR A 139 -4.42 10.28 -15.56
C THR A 139 -4.15 9.98 -14.10
N ASP A 140 -2.90 9.70 -13.78
CA ASP A 140 -2.44 9.56 -12.42
C ASP A 140 -2.09 10.91 -11.77
N ASN A 141 -1.86 10.86 -10.47
CA ASN A 141 -1.34 11.92 -9.64
C ASN A 141 -0.23 11.31 -8.76
N ALA A 142 0.99 11.84 -8.87
CA ALA A 142 2.17 11.35 -8.15
C ALA A 142 1.96 11.23 -6.62
N THR A 143 1.11 12.09 -6.04
CA THR A 143 0.82 12.14 -4.61
C THR A 143 -0.07 10.99 -4.12
N ARG A 144 -0.80 10.31 -5.02
CA ARG A 144 -1.83 9.30 -4.67
C ARG A 144 -1.65 8.03 -5.47
N TRP A 145 -1.07 7.01 -4.86
CA TRP A 145 -0.76 5.74 -5.51
C TRP A 145 -1.98 5.06 -6.18
N ASN A 146 -3.19 5.20 -5.60
CA ASN A 146 -4.44 4.67 -6.18
C ASN A 146 -4.71 5.20 -7.60
N SER A 147 -4.28 6.42 -7.90
CA SER A 147 -4.46 7.02 -9.23
C SER A 147 -3.46 6.46 -10.25
N SER A 148 -2.22 6.18 -9.83
CA SER A 148 -1.24 5.46 -10.66
C SER A 148 -1.69 4.03 -10.96
N GLU A 149 -2.29 3.35 -9.98
CA GLU A 149 -2.87 2.02 -10.19
C GLU A 149 -4.07 2.06 -11.14
N ALA A 150 -4.99 3.03 -11.00
CA ALA A 150 -6.10 3.21 -11.93
C ALA A 150 -5.64 3.57 -13.36
N MET A 151 -4.58 4.37 -13.49
CA MET A 151 -3.92 4.64 -14.77
C MET A 151 -3.37 3.35 -15.38
N MET A 152 -2.69 2.50 -14.60
CA MET A 152 -2.18 1.21 -15.08
C MET A 152 -3.30 0.26 -15.49
N GLU A 153 -4.37 0.12 -14.70
CA GLU A 153 -5.53 -0.71 -15.04
C GLU A 153 -6.14 -0.25 -16.38
N ARG A 154 -6.41 1.06 -16.53
CA ARG A 154 -6.98 1.60 -17.77
C ARG A 154 -5.99 1.52 -18.93
N GLY A 155 -4.72 1.81 -18.70
CA GLY A 155 -3.66 1.74 -19.71
C GLY A 155 -3.54 0.33 -20.28
N TYR A 156 -3.48 -0.68 -19.41
CA TYR A 156 -3.40 -2.08 -19.82
C TYR A 156 -4.67 -2.56 -20.54
N GLN A 157 -5.85 -2.10 -20.10
CA GLN A 157 -7.12 -2.34 -20.80
C GLN A 157 -7.10 -1.79 -22.23
N LEU A 158 -6.43 -0.66 -22.45
CA LEU A 158 -6.35 0.05 -23.73
C LEU A 158 -5.04 -0.22 -24.50
N ARG A 159 -4.20 -1.17 -24.06
CA ARG A 159 -2.83 -1.34 -24.55
C ARG A 159 -2.72 -1.46 -26.07
N ASN A 160 -3.60 -2.23 -26.71
CA ASN A 160 -3.55 -2.44 -28.17
C ASN A 160 -3.84 -1.14 -28.93
N ALA A 161 -4.84 -0.38 -28.48
CA ALA A 161 -5.18 0.91 -29.06
C ALA A 161 -4.09 1.97 -28.79
N LEU A 162 -3.50 1.97 -27.59
CA LEU A 162 -2.37 2.84 -27.23
C LEU A 162 -1.12 2.52 -28.06
N ASP A 163 -0.76 1.24 -28.18
CA ASP A 163 0.37 0.78 -28.99
C ASP A 163 0.16 1.15 -30.47
N SER A 164 -1.04 0.96 -31.01
CA SER A 164 -1.38 1.37 -32.38
C SER A 164 -1.24 2.89 -32.57
N LEU A 165 -1.66 3.66 -31.57
CA LEU A 165 -1.58 5.12 -31.60
C LEU A 165 -0.12 5.59 -31.60
N VAL A 166 0.72 5.04 -30.72
CA VAL A 166 2.14 5.39 -30.63
C VAL A 166 2.91 4.86 -31.85
N GLN A 167 2.59 3.66 -32.32
CA GLN A 167 3.22 3.06 -33.50
C GLN A 167 2.96 3.90 -34.77
N ALA A 168 1.80 4.53 -34.90
CA ALA A 168 1.54 5.48 -35.99
C ALA A 168 2.51 6.69 -35.94
N GLU A 169 2.77 7.26 -34.76
CA GLU A 169 3.72 8.37 -34.59
C GLU A 169 5.16 7.93 -34.89
N VAL A 170 5.56 6.74 -34.41
CA VAL A 170 6.87 6.13 -34.71
C VAL A 170 7.05 5.94 -36.21
N THR A 171 6.02 5.44 -36.89
CA THR A 171 6.04 5.20 -38.35
C THR A 171 6.14 6.51 -39.12
N GLU A 172 5.35 7.53 -38.75
CA GLU A 172 5.43 8.86 -39.39
C GLU A 172 6.82 9.47 -39.22
N TRP A 173 7.39 9.38 -38.02
CA TRP A 173 8.73 9.89 -37.73
C TRP A 173 9.81 9.15 -38.54
N ASN A 174 9.77 7.82 -38.57
CA ASN A 174 10.73 7.03 -39.35
C ASN A 174 10.63 7.34 -40.85
N ASN A 175 9.42 7.50 -41.39
CA ASN A 175 9.21 7.89 -42.78
C ASN A 175 9.71 9.32 -43.07
N TYR A 176 9.59 10.24 -42.11
CA TYR A 176 10.18 11.57 -42.21
C TYR A 176 11.72 11.48 -42.26
N VAL A 177 12.32 10.75 -41.33
CA VAL A 177 13.78 10.55 -41.24
C VAL A 177 14.33 9.91 -42.51
N ALA A 178 13.69 8.83 -42.99
CA ALA A 178 14.06 8.12 -44.21
C ALA A 178 14.07 9.04 -45.44
N ARG A 179 13.02 9.86 -45.61
CA ARG A 179 12.95 10.84 -46.71
C ARG A 179 14.04 11.91 -46.63
N ARG A 180 14.34 12.41 -45.42
CA ARG A 180 15.32 13.49 -45.22
C ARG A 180 16.76 13.02 -45.35
N THR A 181 17.03 11.77 -44.99
CA THR A 181 18.36 11.15 -45.05
C THR A 181 18.58 10.33 -46.33
N GLN A 182 17.61 10.28 -47.24
CA GLN A 182 17.64 9.39 -48.42
C GLN A 182 17.97 7.95 -48.00
N ASN A 183 17.19 7.41 -47.06
CA ASN A 183 17.39 6.09 -46.44
C ASN A 183 18.81 5.91 -45.84
N GLY A 184 19.32 6.94 -45.17
CA GLY A 184 20.63 6.92 -44.51
C GLY A 184 21.84 7.24 -45.41
N THR A 185 21.64 7.49 -46.71
CA THR A 185 22.75 7.87 -47.61
C THR A 185 23.25 9.30 -47.39
N LYS A 186 22.46 10.14 -46.71
CA LYS A 186 22.83 11.52 -46.34
C LYS A 186 22.57 11.78 -44.85
N PRO A 187 23.40 12.62 -44.20
CA PRO A 187 23.16 13.02 -42.82
C PRO A 187 21.88 13.86 -42.70
N MET A 188 21.31 13.88 -41.49
CA MET A 188 20.14 14.69 -41.20
C MET A 188 20.42 16.19 -41.45
N PRO A 189 19.55 16.92 -42.17
CA PRO A 189 19.73 18.36 -42.37
C PRO A 189 19.71 19.13 -41.04
N LYS A 190 20.53 20.19 -40.94
CA LYS A 190 20.62 21.07 -39.76
C LYS A 190 19.27 21.70 -39.36
N LYS A 191 18.40 21.99 -40.33
CA LYS A 191 17.02 22.44 -40.08
C LYS A 191 16.05 21.29 -40.37
N SER A 192 15.59 20.64 -39.30
CA SER A 192 14.67 19.51 -39.36
C SER A 192 13.61 19.64 -38.26
N ARG A 193 12.50 18.92 -38.42
CA ARG A 193 11.44 18.82 -37.42
C ARG A 193 12.02 18.17 -36.15
N THR A 194 11.61 18.63 -34.98
CA THR A 194 11.96 18.00 -33.70
C THR A 194 11.28 16.63 -33.58
N LYS A 195 12.03 15.63 -33.11
CA LYS A 195 11.49 14.29 -32.83
C LYS A 195 10.37 14.39 -31.79
N PRO A 196 9.16 13.86 -32.04
CA PRO A 196 8.14 13.78 -31.01
C PRO A 196 8.60 12.89 -29.85
N ALA A 197 8.54 13.39 -28.61
CA ALA A 197 9.03 12.66 -27.44
C ALA A 197 8.38 11.28 -27.26
N ILE A 198 7.09 11.16 -27.61
CA ILE A 198 6.31 9.92 -27.53
C ILE A 198 6.89 8.75 -28.33
N VAL A 199 7.71 9.05 -29.36
CA VAL A 199 8.38 8.02 -30.18
C VAL A 199 9.32 7.17 -29.32
N ASP A 200 9.92 7.75 -28.27
CA ASP A 200 10.82 7.05 -27.34
C ASP A 200 10.09 6.35 -26.19
N ASP A 201 8.78 6.60 -26.03
CA ASP A 201 7.96 5.98 -24.99
C ASP A 201 7.16 4.78 -25.53
N LYS A 202 7.45 4.30 -26.74
CA LYS A 202 6.86 3.06 -27.27
C LYS A 202 7.07 1.92 -26.27
N MET A 203 5.97 1.29 -25.89
CA MET A 203 5.99 0.13 -25.00
C MET A 203 6.27 -1.15 -25.78
N SER A 204 7.17 -1.97 -25.23
CA SER A 204 7.45 -3.34 -25.64
C SER A 204 6.50 -4.32 -24.95
N VAL A 205 6.56 -5.59 -25.34
CA VAL A 205 5.78 -6.66 -24.67
C VAL A 205 6.26 -6.81 -23.23
N GLU A 206 7.57 -6.70 -23.01
CA GLU A 206 8.22 -6.75 -21.71
C GLU A 206 7.80 -5.55 -20.84
N ASP A 207 7.71 -4.35 -21.41
CA ASP A 207 7.19 -3.17 -20.68
C ASP A 207 5.76 -3.42 -20.17
N TRP A 208 4.87 -3.99 -21.00
CA TRP A 208 3.50 -4.33 -20.59
C TRP A 208 3.44 -5.48 -19.57
N SER A 209 4.37 -6.43 -19.64
CA SER A 209 4.53 -7.47 -18.62
C SER A 209 4.84 -6.83 -17.26
N VAL A 210 5.76 -5.87 -17.21
CA VAL A 210 6.10 -5.15 -15.98
C VAL A 210 4.89 -4.38 -15.41
N ILE A 211 4.06 -3.75 -16.27
CA ILE A 211 2.81 -3.13 -15.80
C ILE A 211 1.87 -4.15 -15.16
N THR A 212 1.78 -5.36 -15.72
CA THR A 212 0.95 -6.44 -15.18
C THR A 212 1.46 -6.90 -13.81
N GLU A 213 2.78 -7.03 -13.65
CA GLU A 213 3.40 -7.35 -12.36
C GLU A 213 3.14 -6.26 -11.32
N TYR A 214 3.26 -4.97 -11.68
CA TYR A 214 2.88 -3.88 -10.77
C TYR A 214 1.42 -3.98 -10.32
N LEU A 215 0.49 -4.26 -11.22
CA LEU A 215 -0.92 -4.45 -10.87
C LEU A 215 -1.13 -5.64 -9.92
N ALA A 216 -0.41 -6.73 -10.13
CA ALA A 216 -0.45 -7.90 -9.24
C ALA A 216 0.08 -7.57 -7.84
N ILE A 217 1.21 -6.85 -7.75
CA ILE A 217 1.80 -6.39 -6.49
C ILE A 217 0.85 -5.45 -5.74
N LEU A 218 0.20 -4.51 -6.43
CA LEU A 218 -0.61 -3.46 -5.82
C LEU A 218 -2.03 -3.92 -5.46
N LYS A 219 -2.54 -5.00 -6.05
CA LYS A 219 -3.91 -5.49 -5.81
C LYS A 219 -4.19 -5.72 -4.31
N PRO A 220 -3.34 -6.42 -3.53
CA PRO A 220 -3.54 -6.55 -2.09
C PRO A 220 -3.53 -5.22 -1.34
N LEU A 221 -2.68 -4.27 -1.73
CA LEU A 221 -2.65 -2.93 -1.12
C LEU A 221 -3.97 -2.18 -1.36
N LYS A 222 -4.61 -2.38 -2.51
CA LYS A 222 -5.93 -1.79 -2.85
C LYS A 222 -7.03 -2.38 -2.00
N ILE A 223 -7.00 -3.71 -1.80
CA ILE A 223 -7.93 -4.43 -0.92
C ILE A 223 -7.78 -3.94 0.52
N ALA A 224 -6.55 -3.89 1.03
CA ALA A 224 -6.23 -3.44 2.37
C ALA A 224 -6.63 -1.97 2.60
N THR A 225 -6.37 -1.08 1.64
CA THR A 225 -6.77 0.33 1.73
C THR A 225 -8.28 0.47 1.86
N LYS A 226 -9.04 -0.20 0.98
CA LYS A 226 -10.51 -0.23 1.02
C LYS A 226 -11.06 -0.85 2.30
N ARG A 227 -10.33 -1.80 2.90
CA ARG A 227 -10.71 -2.43 4.18
C ARG A 227 -10.55 -1.44 5.32
N LEU A 228 -9.41 -0.73 5.38
CA LEU A 228 -9.02 0.09 6.51
C LEU A 228 -9.49 1.56 6.44
N GLU A 229 -9.94 2.04 5.29
CA GLU A 229 -10.50 3.41 5.14
C GLU A 229 -11.98 3.53 5.57
N GLY A 230 -12.60 2.42 5.98
CA GLY A 230 -13.98 2.39 6.46
C GLY A 230 -14.19 3.14 7.77
N ARG A 231 -15.45 3.50 8.04
CA ARG A 231 -15.88 3.92 9.39
C ARG A 231 -16.42 2.69 10.11
N PRO A 232 -15.78 2.22 11.20
CA PRO A 232 -16.14 0.97 11.84
C PRO A 232 -17.40 1.13 12.70
N LYS A 233 -18.57 1.25 12.06
CA LYS A 233 -19.87 1.30 12.76
C LYS A 233 -20.29 -0.04 13.35
N GLU A 234 -19.85 -1.15 12.74
CA GLU A 234 -20.19 -2.53 13.13
C GLU A 234 -18.98 -3.27 13.74
N GLY A 235 -17.96 -2.53 14.20
CA GLY A 235 -16.70 -3.15 14.67
C GLY A 235 -15.94 -3.87 13.55
N LYS A 236 -16.15 -3.50 12.29
CA LYS A 236 -15.48 -4.03 11.10
C LYS A 236 -15.22 -2.89 10.12
N PHE A 237 -14.26 -3.05 9.21
CA PHE A 237 -13.89 -2.08 8.18
C PHE A 237 -13.31 -0.79 8.76
N GLY A 238 -11.99 -0.82 9.02
CA GLY A 238 -11.26 0.26 9.66
C GLY A 238 -11.23 0.12 11.18
N ALA A 239 -11.65 -1.05 11.70
CA ALA A 239 -11.53 -1.36 13.12
C ALA A 239 -10.08 -1.69 13.47
N ILE A 240 -9.63 -1.29 14.65
CA ILE A 240 -8.20 -1.42 15.05
C ILE A 240 -7.73 -2.87 15.02
N TRP A 241 -8.61 -3.84 15.36
CA TRP A 241 -8.26 -5.26 15.36
C TRP A 241 -7.86 -5.79 13.97
N GLU A 242 -8.32 -5.15 12.89
CA GLU A 242 -8.03 -5.58 11.51
C GLU A 242 -6.60 -5.22 11.09
N VAL A 243 -5.94 -4.29 11.77
CA VAL A 243 -4.68 -3.68 11.31
C VAL A 243 -3.53 -4.68 11.31
N LEU A 244 -3.31 -5.40 12.41
CA LEU A 244 -2.18 -6.34 12.52
C LEU A 244 -2.28 -7.45 11.47
N LEU A 245 -3.43 -8.10 11.36
CA LEU A 245 -3.66 -9.15 10.37
C LEU A 245 -3.59 -8.64 8.93
N THR A 246 -4.01 -7.39 8.68
CA THR A 246 -3.84 -6.78 7.35
C THR A 246 -2.37 -6.55 7.02
N MET A 247 -1.57 -6.07 7.98
CA MET A 247 -0.13 -5.87 7.77
C MET A 247 0.62 -7.19 7.57
N GLU A 248 0.30 -8.23 8.35
CA GLU A 248 0.82 -9.60 8.15
C GLU A 248 0.54 -10.12 6.75
N TRP A 249 -0.71 -9.97 6.29
CA TRP A 249 -1.10 -10.41 4.95
C TRP A 249 -0.30 -9.70 3.85
N LEU A 250 -0.12 -8.38 3.98
CA LEU A 250 0.65 -7.59 3.04
C LEU A 250 2.16 -7.90 3.10
N LEU A 251 2.73 -8.14 4.29
CA LEU A 251 4.13 -8.54 4.44
C LEU A 251 4.39 -9.86 3.73
N LYS A 252 3.55 -10.88 3.99
CA LYS A 252 3.64 -12.18 3.32
C LYS A 252 3.57 -12.04 1.80
N HIS A 253 2.61 -11.28 1.28
CA HIS A 253 2.49 -11.00 -0.15
C HIS A 253 3.76 -10.36 -0.72
N LEU A 254 4.31 -9.35 -0.05
CA LEU A 254 5.54 -8.69 -0.52
C LEU A 254 6.78 -9.59 -0.40
N GLU A 255 6.83 -10.52 0.55
CA GLU A 255 7.90 -11.54 0.63
C GLU A 255 7.88 -12.50 -0.54
N GLU A 256 6.69 -12.98 -0.94
CA GLU A 256 6.51 -13.84 -2.11
C GLU A 256 7.02 -13.13 -3.37
N PHE A 257 6.64 -11.86 -3.57
CA PHE A 257 7.11 -11.06 -4.71
C PHE A 257 8.61 -10.71 -4.64
N LYS A 258 9.19 -10.54 -3.44
CA LYS A 258 10.64 -10.38 -3.29
C LYS A 258 11.42 -11.59 -3.79
N VAL A 259 10.93 -12.80 -3.48
CA VAL A 259 11.54 -14.05 -3.95
C VAL A 259 11.35 -14.21 -5.45
N GLN A 260 10.14 -13.93 -5.96
CA GLN A 260 9.84 -14.02 -7.39
C GLN A 260 10.75 -13.14 -8.25
N HIS A 261 11.00 -11.90 -7.82
CA HIS A 261 11.76 -10.90 -8.59
C HIS A 261 13.22 -10.79 -8.18
N GLU A 262 13.76 -11.72 -7.38
CA GLU A 262 15.14 -11.64 -6.87
C GLU A 262 16.17 -11.60 -8.00
N LEU A 263 15.92 -12.37 -9.06
CA LEU A 263 16.83 -12.57 -10.19
C LEU A 263 16.47 -11.74 -11.43
N ASP A 264 15.49 -10.84 -11.32
CA ASP A 264 15.11 -9.97 -12.44
C ASP A 264 16.32 -9.12 -12.89
N GLU A 265 16.54 -9.09 -14.20
CA GLU A 265 17.60 -8.28 -14.81
C GLU A 265 17.32 -6.79 -14.58
N GLU A 266 16.08 -6.37 -14.83
CA GLU A 266 15.62 -5.01 -14.58
C GLU A 266 15.31 -4.77 -13.10
N PRO A 267 15.91 -3.76 -12.46
CA PRO A 267 15.91 -3.66 -11.00
C PRO A 267 14.61 -3.11 -10.42
N HIS A 268 13.68 -2.59 -11.24
CA HIS A 268 12.53 -1.80 -10.77
C HIS A 268 11.62 -2.58 -9.81
N LEU A 269 11.16 -3.77 -10.21
CA LEU A 269 10.28 -4.61 -9.39
C LEU A 269 11.01 -5.15 -8.16
N ARG A 270 12.24 -5.66 -8.36
CA ARG A 270 13.09 -6.16 -7.26
C ARG A 270 13.32 -5.11 -6.18
N ILE A 271 13.76 -3.91 -6.56
CA ILE A 271 14.04 -2.82 -5.62
C ILE A 271 12.72 -2.32 -5.02
N GLY A 272 11.69 -2.12 -5.84
CA GLY A 272 10.37 -1.65 -5.39
C GLY A 272 9.75 -2.55 -4.32
N CYS A 273 9.70 -3.86 -4.55
CA CYS A 273 9.18 -4.84 -3.59
C CYS A 273 9.98 -4.84 -2.28
N ASN A 274 11.31 -4.78 -2.36
CA ASN A 274 12.15 -4.69 -1.16
C ASN A 274 11.88 -3.43 -0.35
N LEU A 275 11.80 -2.27 -1.01
CA LEU A 275 11.52 -0.99 -0.35
C LEU A 275 10.11 -0.94 0.25
N GLY A 276 9.12 -1.45 -0.48
CA GLY A 276 7.75 -1.60 0.01
C GLY A 276 7.70 -2.45 1.28
N TRP A 277 8.33 -3.63 1.24
CA TRP A 277 8.41 -4.54 2.38
C TRP A 277 9.12 -3.88 3.57
N MET A 278 10.30 -3.27 3.36
CA MET A 278 11.05 -2.58 4.42
C MET A 278 10.23 -1.43 5.05
N LYS A 279 9.49 -0.69 4.22
CA LYS A 279 8.61 0.37 4.72
C LYS A 279 7.48 -0.22 5.57
N LEU A 280 6.84 -1.29 5.10
CA LEU A 280 5.75 -1.94 5.83
C LEU A 280 6.23 -2.55 7.15
N ASP A 281 7.35 -3.28 7.13
CA ASP A 281 7.99 -3.91 8.29
C ASP A 281 8.33 -2.87 9.36
N ARG A 282 8.94 -1.73 8.97
CA ARG A 282 9.18 -0.62 9.89
C ARG A 282 7.91 -0.13 10.57
N TYR A 283 6.81 0.03 9.83
CA TYR A 283 5.55 0.47 10.42
C TYR A 283 4.86 -0.62 11.24
N TYR A 284 5.07 -1.88 10.88
CA TYR A 284 4.62 -3.03 11.64
C TYR A 284 5.29 -3.07 13.02
N THR A 285 6.62 -2.92 13.11
CA THR A 285 7.32 -2.80 14.39
C THR A 285 6.80 -1.64 15.23
N LEU A 286 6.48 -0.50 14.60
CA LEU A 286 5.92 0.66 15.31
C LEU A 286 4.49 0.44 15.83
N THR A 287 3.84 -0.70 15.55
CA THR A 287 2.58 -1.09 16.22
C THR A 287 2.84 -1.62 17.63
N GLU A 288 4.03 -2.18 17.93
CA GLU A 288 4.41 -2.66 19.26
C GLU A 288 4.43 -1.53 20.30
N ASP A 289 4.71 -0.31 19.84
CA ASP A 289 4.72 0.91 20.65
C ASP A 289 3.34 1.24 21.27
N SER A 290 2.26 0.73 20.68
CA SER A 290 0.87 1.05 21.04
C SER A 290 0.10 -0.24 21.36
N PRO A 291 -0.07 -0.61 22.64
CA PRO A 291 -0.67 -1.89 23.03
C PRO A 291 -2.10 -2.08 22.53
N VAL A 292 -2.79 -0.99 22.14
CA VAL A 292 -4.16 -1.05 21.62
C VAL A 292 -4.30 -1.91 20.36
N TYR A 293 -3.25 -2.02 19.52
CA TYR A 293 -3.33 -2.85 18.32
C TYR A 293 -3.51 -4.33 18.69
N LEU A 294 -2.70 -4.80 19.64
CA LEU A 294 -2.77 -6.16 20.14
C LEU A 294 -4.01 -6.37 21.02
N ALA A 295 -4.32 -5.41 21.90
CA ALA A 295 -5.51 -5.45 22.75
C ALA A 295 -6.79 -5.54 21.93
N ALA A 296 -6.92 -4.75 20.86
CA ALA A 296 -8.10 -4.82 19.99
C ALA A 296 -8.23 -6.19 19.32
N LEU A 297 -7.12 -6.79 18.89
CA LEU A 297 -7.12 -8.12 18.27
C LEU A 297 -7.58 -9.21 19.26
N ILE A 298 -7.01 -9.26 20.46
CA ILE A 298 -7.33 -10.31 21.45
C ILE A 298 -8.72 -10.16 22.10
N LEU A 299 -9.28 -8.95 22.07
CA LEU A 299 -10.66 -8.67 22.49
C LEU A 299 -11.67 -9.02 21.41
N HIS A 300 -11.22 -9.30 20.18
CA HIS A 300 -12.10 -9.82 19.14
C HIS A 300 -12.43 -11.29 19.43
N PRO A 301 -13.72 -11.68 19.52
CA PRO A 301 -14.12 -13.04 19.92
C PRO A 301 -13.57 -14.18 19.04
N ALA A 302 -13.15 -13.87 17.81
CA ALA A 302 -12.59 -14.83 16.86
C ALA A 302 -11.05 -14.89 16.82
N PHE A 303 -10.35 -13.96 17.48
CA PHE A 303 -8.88 -13.79 17.38
C PHE A 303 -8.24 -13.61 18.76
N ARG A 304 -8.70 -14.41 19.75
CA ARG A 304 -8.21 -14.38 21.13
C ARG A 304 -6.73 -14.77 21.23
N TRP A 305 -6.18 -14.79 22.45
CA TRP A 305 -4.78 -15.15 22.70
C TRP A 305 -4.35 -16.47 22.09
N SER A 306 -5.21 -17.49 22.06
CA SER A 306 -4.94 -18.78 21.39
C SER A 306 -4.54 -18.61 19.92
N THR A 307 -5.27 -17.77 19.19
CA THR A 307 -4.98 -17.44 17.80
C THR A 307 -3.67 -16.68 17.66
N VAL A 308 -3.46 -15.67 18.51
CA VAL A 308 -2.24 -14.84 18.49
C VAL A 308 -1.00 -15.69 18.82
N GLU A 309 -1.05 -16.53 19.84
CA GLU A 309 0.05 -17.42 20.21
C GLU A 309 0.40 -18.41 19.09
N SER A 310 -0.61 -18.87 18.34
CA SER A 310 -0.42 -19.79 17.22
C SER A 310 0.16 -19.09 15.99
N GLN A 311 -0.32 -17.87 15.68
CA GLN A 311 0.14 -17.10 14.53
C GLN A 311 1.57 -16.57 14.72
N TRP A 312 1.92 -16.13 15.94
CA TRP A 312 3.24 -15.56 16.24
C TRP A 312 4.09 -16.49 17.12
N VAL A 313 3.96 -17.81 16.93
CA VAL A 313 4.69 -18.83 17.70
C VAL A 313 6.21 -18.67 17.61
N ASP A 314 6.70 -18.20 16.47
CA ASP A 314 8.13 -17.97 16.21
C ASP A 314 8.67 -16.66 16.84
N HIS A 315 7.81 -15.89 17.52
CA HIS A 315 8.16 -14.61 18.16
C HIS A 315 7.83 -14.61 19.67
N PRO A 316 8.44 -15.49 20.48
CA PRO A 316 8.10 -15.64 21.91
C PRO A 316 8.34 -14.35 22.72
N ASP A 317 9.43 -13.63 22.44
CA ASP A 317 9.73 -12.38 23.14
C ASP A 317 8.69 -11.28 22.86
N TRP A 318 8.16 -11.25 21.62
CA TRP A 318 7.08 -10.34 21.24
C TRP A 318 5.79 -10.68 21.99
N LEU A 319 5.44 -11.97 22.09
CA LEU A 319 4.26 -12.43 22.84
C LEU A 319 4.34 -12.07 24.33
N VAL A 320 5.51 -12.24 24.94
CA VAL A 320 5.73 -11.89 26.36
C VAL A 320 5.56 -10.40 26.60
N ARG A 321 6.22 -9.56 25.78
CA ARG A 321 6.09 -8.09 25.89
C ARG A 321 4.65 -7.64 25.62
N GLY A 322 4.01 -8.20 24.60
CA GLY A 322 2.64 -7.90 24.22
C GLY A 322 1.64 -8.19 25.33
N LYS A 323 1.75 -9.36 25.99
CA LYS A 323 0.92 -9.70 27.15
C LYS A 323 1.09 -8.73 28.30
N ALA A 324 2.33 -8.36 28.63
CA ALA A 324 2.62 -7.39 29.68
C ALA A 324 2.01 -6.02 29.35
N ALA A 325 2.18 -5.54 28.11
CA ALA A 325 1.69 -4.24 27.67
C ALA A 325 0.15 -4.18 27.62
N VAL A 326 -0.52 -5.27 27.23
CA VAL A 326 -1.99 -5.36 27.28
C VAL A 326 -2.50 -5.39 28.72
N GLN A 327 -1.80 -6.07 29.63
CA GLN A 327 -2.14 -6.08 31.05
C GLN A 327 -2.00 -4.68 31.67
N GLU A 328 -0.89 -3.99 31.40
CA GLU A 328 -0.67 -2.60 31.83
C GLU A 328 -1.77 -1.68 31.27
N LEU A 329 -2.13 -1.84 30.00
CA LEU A 329 -3.23 -1.10 29.40
C LEU A 329 -4.56 -1.39 30.13
N TRP A 330 -4.87 -2.64 30.44
CA TRP A 330 -6.10 -3.00 31.18
C TRP A 330 -6.16 -2.34 32.56
N GLU A 331 -5.04 -2.23 33.26
CA GLU A 331 -4.97 -1.58 34.58
C GLU A 331 -5.42 -0.11 34.55
N GLU A 332 -5.22 0.59 33.42
CA GLU A 332 -5.72 1.95 33.22
C GLU A 332 -7.26 2.02 33.07
N TYR A 333 -7.90 0.94 32.60
CA TYR A 333 -9.34 0.92 32.27
C TYR A 333 -10.21 0.21 33.30
N ARG A 334 -9.66 -0.73 34.09
CA ARG A 334 -10.43 -1.64 34.97
C ARG A 334 -11.33 -0.96 36.01
N ASN A 335 -11.06 0.30 36.37
CA ASN A 335 -11.82 1.04 37.38
C ASN A 335 -12.70 2.15 36.77
N LEU A 336 -12.74 2.28 35.44
CA LEU A 336 -13.53 3.30 34.78
C LEU A 336 -15.02 2.91 34.79
N PRO A 337 -15.93 3.85 35.02
CA PRO A 337 -17.36 3.57 34.92
C PRO A 337 -17.72 3.21 33.47
N VAL A 338 -18.43 2.09 33.30
CA VAL A 338 -18.92 1.64 32.00
C VAL A 338 -20.36 2.13 31.82
N GLU A 339 -20.60 3.00 30.86
CA GLU A 339 -21.95 3.33 30.40
C GLU A 339 -22.48 2.17 29.54
N GLN A 340 -23.64 1.62 29.91
CA GLN A 340 -24.29 0.58 29.11
C GLN A 340 -24.95 1.23 27.88
N GLU A 341 -24.18 1.36 26.79
CA GLU A 341 -24.76 1.69 25.50
C GLU A 341 -25.41 0.46 24.88
N THR A 342 -26.71 0.55 24.57
CA THR A 342 -27.40 -0.45 23.75
C THR A 342 -26.91 -0.32 22.31
N ILE A 343 -26.07 -1.26 21.86
CA ILE A 343 -25.64 -1.35 20.47
C ILE A 343 -26.87 -1.75 19.63
N PRO A 344 -27.38 -0.90 18.72
CA PRO A 344 -28.50 -1.28 17.88
C PRO A 344 -28.05 -2.37 16.90
N GLU A 345 -28.78 -3.49 16.85
CA GLU A 345 -28.61 -4.49 15.79
C GLU A 345 -28.94 -3.84 14.45
N GLN A 346 -27.92 -3.65 13.61
CA GLN A 346 -28.09 -3.23 12.22
C GLN A 346 -27.91 -4.44 11.29
N PRO A 347 -28.73 -4.54 10.23
CA PRO A 347 -28.67 -5.67 9.31
C PRO A 347 -27.32 -5.70 8.58
N THR A 348 -26.62 -6.83 8.68
CA THR A 348 -25.39 -7.09 7.93
C THR A 348 -25.71 -7.17 6.44
N VAL A 349 -25.19 -6.23 5.65
CA VAL A 349 -25.32 -6.28 4.19
C VAL A 349 -24.38 -7.36 3.64
N PRO A 350 -24.88 -8.37 2.90
CA PRO A 350 -24.01 -9.38 2.29
C PRO A 350 -23.08 -8.72 1.27
N ARG A 351 -21.78 -8.97 1.42
CA ARG A 351 -20.72 -8.42 0.57
C ARG A 351 -19.87 -9.54 -0.01
N LYS A 352 -19.30 -9.28 -1.20
CA LYS A 352 -18.27 -10.13 -1.81
C LYS A 352 -17.06 -10.25 -0.88
N THR A 353 -16.71 -11.49 -0.56
CA THR A 353 -15.49 -11.84 0.17
C THR A 353 -14.26 -11.45 -0.67
N THR A 354 -13.19 -11.08 0.02
CA THR A 354 -11.89 -10.72 -0.57
C THR A 354 -10.81 -11.70 -0.13
N ASP A 355 -9.70 -11.73 -0.85
CA ASP A 355 -8.52 -12.54 -0.52
C ASP A 355 -8.02 -12.28 0.93
N LEU A 356 -8.22 -11.06 1.46
CA LEU A 356 -7.91 -10.73 2.85
C LEU A 356 -8.87 -11.38 3.85
N ASP A 357 -10.15 -11.51 3.51
CA ASP A 357 -11.14 -12.20 4.35
C ASP A 357 -10.81 -13.69 4.44
N ASP A 358 -10.40 -14.29 3.32
CA ASP A 358 -9.94 -15.68 3.26
C ASP A 358 -8.68 -15.90 4.11
N PHE A 359 -7.72 -14.96 4.04
CA PHE A 359 -6.55 -14.97 4.90
C PHE A 359 -6.93 -14.91 6.39
N MET A 360 -7.75 -13.93 6.79
CA MET A 360 -8.19 -13.80 8.19
C MET A 360 -8.97 -15.04 8.66
N ALA A 361 -9.78 -15.64 7.80
CA ALA A 361 -10.49 -16.89 8.10
C ALA A 361 -9.52 -18.07 8.27
N SER A 362 -8.42 -18.12 7.53
CA SER A 362 -7.38 -19.13 7.72
C SER A 362 -6.68 -18.99 9.08
N ILE A 363 -6.38 -17.75 9.51
CA ILE A 363 -5.80 -17.46 10.83
C ILE A 363 -6.74 -17.90 11.96
N ARG A 364 -8.04 -17.63 11.82
CA ARG A 364 -9.04 -18.08 12.80
C ARG A 364 -9.03 -19.60 13.01
N LYS A 365 -8.87 -20.39 11.92
CA LYS A 365 -8.90 -21.85 11.96
C LYS A 365 -7.69 -22.48 12.66
N LEU A 366 -6.60 -21.74 12.83
CA LEU A 366 -5.42 -22.21 13.58
C LEU A 366 -5.69 -22.32 15.10
N SER A 367 -6.75 -21.70 15.62
CA SER A 367 -7.14 -21.81 17.03
C SER A 367 -7.92 -23.12 17.28
N THR A 368 -7.26 -24.13 17.86
CA THR A 368 -7.93 -25.33 18.41
C THR A 368 -7.30 -25.68 19.76
N ARG A 369 -7.76 -25.05 20.85
CA ARG A 369 -7.33 -25.42 22.21
C ARG A 369 -8.54 -25.65 23.13
N PRO A 370 -8.60 -26.78 23.88
CA PRO A 370 -9.68 -27.05 24.83
C PRO A 370 -9.60 -26.17 26.10
N ALA A 371 -10.76 -25.96 26.72
CA ALA A 371 -11.00 -25.03 27.83
C ALA A 371 -10.24 -25.34 29.14
N ARG A 372 -9.98 -24.28 29.93
CA ARG A 372 -9.81 -24.35 31.39
C ARG A 372 -11.02 -23.71 32.07
N LEU A 373 -11.43 -24.28 33.21
CA LEU A 373 -12.62 -23.84 33.95
C LEU A 373 -12.52 -22.36 34.39
N PRO A 374 -13.63 -21.62 34.41
CA PRO A 374 -13.64 -20.24 34.88
C PRO A 374 -13.23 -20.18 36.36
N SER A 375 -12.26 -19.33 36.65
CA SER A 375 -11.98 -18.89 38.03
C SER A 375 -12.99 -17.80 38.40
N ALA A 376 -13.48 -17.81 39.64
CA ALA A 376 -14.33 -16.76 40.20
C ALA A 376 -13.53 -15.46 40.46
N THR A 377 -12.95 -14.90 39.42
CA THR A 377 -12.19 -13.63 39.45
C THR A 377 -13.12 -12.46 39.18
N ARG A 378 -13.05 -11.41 40.01
CA ARG A 378 -13.80 -10.13 39.87
C ARG A 378 -13.29 -9.20 38.76
N ASP A 379 -12.41 -9.69 37.89
CA ASP A 379 -11.71 -8.89 36.88
C ASP A 379 -12.22 -9.27 35.49
N GLU A 380 -12.85 -8.33 34.80
CA GLU A 380 -13.55 -8.59 33.53
C GLU A 380 -12.60 -9.11 32.44
N TYR A 381 -11.37 -8.61 32.42
CA TYR A 381 -10.36 -9.10 31.49
C TYR A 381 -9.92 -10.53 31.80
N ALA A 382 -9.68 -10.87 33.07
CA ALA A 382 -9.38 -12.23 33.46
C ALA A 382 -10.51 -13.21 33.09
N GLU A 383 -11.77 -12.78 33.23
CA GLU A 383 -12.94 -13.57 32.80
C GLU A 383 -13.00 -13.71 31.28
N TRP A 384 -12.72 -12.64 30.52
CA TRP A 384 -12.63 -12.69 29.06
C TRP A 384 -11.56 -13.69 28.58
N VAL A 385 -10.37 -13.65 29.20
CA VAL A 385 -9.28 -14.57 28.88
C VAL A 385 -9.63 -16.02 29.27
N ALA A 386 -10.41 -16.22 30.33
CA ALA A 386 -10.85 -17.53 30.79
C ALA A 386 -12.04 -18.10 29.98
N THR A 387 -12.85 -17.26 29.34
CA THR A 387 -13.99 -17.70 28.51
C THR A 387 -13.51 -18.27 27.18
N THR A 388 -14.27 -19.23 26.65
CA THR A 388 -13.91 -20.01 25.46
C THR A 388 -14.23 -19.30 24.15
N ASP A 389 -13.45 -19.59 23.10
CA ASP A 389 -13.84 -19.36 21.72
C ASP A 389 -15.15 -20.15 21.44
N PRO A 390 -16.23 -19.53 20.90
CA PRO A 390 -17.37 -20.30 20.44
C PRO A 390 -16.89 -21.23 19.32
N VAL A 391 -16.87 -22.53 19.61
CA VAL A 391 -16.70 -23.57 18.58
C VAL A 391 -17.77 -23.29 17.53
N SER A 392 -17.34 -22.99 16.31
CA SER A 392 -18.24 -23.02 15.17
C SER A 392 -18.72 -24.46 15.04
N THR A 393 -19.88 -24.74 15.62
CA THR A 393 -20.66 -25.93 15.29
C THR A 393 -20.90 -25.85 13.79
N SER A 394 -20.15 -26.65 13.03
CA SER A 394 -20.63 -27.07 11.72
C SER A 394 -22.00 -27.67 11.98
N VAL A 395 -23.05 -27.02 11.50
CA VAL A 395 -24.34 -27.66 11.32
C VAL A 395 -24.11 -28.72 10.25
N ALA A 396 -23.69 -29.90 10.70
CA ALA A 396 -24.00 -31.13 10.04
C ALA A 396 -25.47 -31.45 10.36
N ASP A 397 -26.12 -31.98 9.34
CA ASP A 397 -27.42 -32.66 9.32
C ASP A 397 -28.68 -31.83 9.10
N GLY A 398 -29.36 -32.19 7.99
CA GLY A 398 -30.75 -31.86 7.73
C GLY A 398 -31.20 -32.13 6.29
N ASN A 399 -31.14 -33.40 5.86
CA ASN A 399 -31.83 -34.06 4.73
C ASN A 399 -31.93 -33.37 3.36
#